data_AF-A0A811PFQ4-F1
#
_entry.id   AF-A0A811PFQ4-F1
#
_cell.length_a   1.000
_cell.length_b   1.000
_cell.length_c   1.000
_cell.angle_alpha   90.00
_cell.angle_beta   90.00
_cell.angle_gamma   90.00
#
_symmetry.space_group_name_H-M   'P 1'
#
loop_
_entity.id
_entity.type
_entity.pdbx_description
1 polymer ?
#
loop_
_entity_poly.entity_id
_entity_poly.type
_entity_poly.pdbx_seq_one_letter_code
_entity_poly.pdbx_strand_id
1 'polypeptide(L)'
;MGTHTPPPQDLASDGGGPHVLLVPYPAQGHMLPLLDLAALLAARGLAVTVAVTSGNAALLAPLVRAFPSVAVLSLPFPSSPLLPPGSGENTKDLPRHLFRPFMASLAALRAPLLAWCNEQGRHGRRVTAVVSDFFTGWTQPLAKELGVPHVTFSPSCALHLAMSHALWRSPPTRRRRPEDPDADDEAVTFPEVPGSPTFPWRHLSGLFRQYAPGDEVSEAIRQLFLWNLGSACFVANTFAALEADYVTRPLPDLASKRVFAVGPLSDAGGAATSTSGGDRGGKPAVAAARVAAWLDAFPDGSVVYVSFGTQQALSAAQAASVADALARSSAAFVWAARAGTVVPDGFEAPRSVAKLVIRGGRPRWRSSRHRAVVWF
;
A
#
# COMPACT_ATOMS: atom_id res chain seq x y z
N MET A 1 35.54 4.90 31.81
CA MET A 1 35.11 4.12 30.64
C MET A 1 33.97 4.87 29.98
N GLY A 2 34.31 5.75 29.04
CA GLY A 2 33.33 6.54 28.29
C GLY A 2 32.76 5.73 27.13
N THR A 3 31.45 5.69 27.02
CA THR A 3 30.72 5.03 25.94
C THR A 3 30.83 5.87 24.67
N HIS A 4 31.56 5.35 23.68
CA HIS A 4 31.64 5.93 22.34
C HIS A 4 30.30 5.74 21.61
N THR A 5 29.53 6.81 21.52
CA THR A 5 28.46 6.94 20.54
C THR A 5 29.12 7.27 19.18
N PRO A 6 28.84 6.53 18.09
CA PRO A 6 29.39 6.88 16.78
C PRO A 6 28.75 8.19 16.29
N PRO A 7 29.48 9.05 15.58
CA PRO A 7 28.94 10.29 15.05
C PRO A 7 27.91 10.00 13.94
N PRO A 8 26.94 10.92 13.70
CA PRO A 8 26.08 10.84 12.53
C PRO A 8 26.93 10.87 11.27
N GLN A 9 26.66 9.95 10.34
CA GLN A 9 27.34 9.91 9.05
C GLN A 9 27.00 11.18 8.26
N ASP A 10 28.01 12.02 8.05
CA ASP A 10 27.95 13.14 7.11
C ASP A 10 27.74 12.58 5.69
N LEU A 11 26.54 12.79 5.16
CA LEU A 11 26.29 12.66 3.73
C LEU A 11 27.10 13.75 3.03
N ALA A 12 28.06 13.33 2.20
CA ALA A 12 28.83 14.21 1.35
C ALA A 12 27.91 15.23 0.65
N SER A 13 28.25 16.50 0.82
CA SER A 13 27.56 17.63 0.21
C SER A 13 27.84 17.68 -1.29
N ASP A 14 26.98 17.07 -2.10
CA ASP A 14 26.80 17.47 -3.49
C ASP A 14 25.68 18.52 -3.53
N GLY A 15 26.07 19.79 -3.64
CA GLY A 15 25.16 20.91 -3.72
C GLY A 15 24.27 20.85 -4.97
N GLY A 16 22.94 20.94 -4.78
CA GLY A 16 21.99 21.36 -5.81
C GLY A 16 21.23 20.27 -6.59
N GLY A 17 21.48 18.98 -6.34
CA GLY A 17 20.78 17.89 -7.04
C GLY A 17 19.31 17.72 -6.63
N PRO A 18 18.45 17.10 -7.46
CA PRO A 18 17.07 16.78 -7.10
C PRO A 18 16.98 15.86 -5.87
N HIS A 19 16.18 16.25 -4.88
CA HIS A 19 15.92 15.49 -3.66
C HIS A 19 14.42 15.23 -3.49
N VAL A 20 14.04 13.96 -3.57
CA VAL A 20 12.65 13.52 -3.48
C VAL A 20 12.36 12.98 -2.08
N LEU A 21 11.35 13.56 -1.44
CA LEU A 21 10.76 13.06 -0.20
C LEU A 21 9.59 12.12 -0.52
N LEU A 22 9.68 10.86 -0.09
CA LEU A 22 8.60 9.88 -0.22
C LEU A 22 7.89 9.66 1.11
N VAL A 23 6.55 9.70 1.08
CA VAL A 23 5.70 9.50 2.26
C VAL A 23 4.69 8.38 1.97
N PRO A 24 4.97 7.13 2.37
CA PRO A 24 4.02 6.04 2.22
C PRO A 24 2.93 6.07 3.29
N TYR A 25 1.77 5.49 2.97
CA TYR A 25 0.77 5.14 3.97
C TYR A 25 1.19 3.87 4.74
N PRO A 26 1.07 3.80 6.09
CA PRO A 26 1.48 2.65 6.92
C PRO A 26 0.65 1.36 6.75
N ALA A 27 0.70 0.78 5.55
CA ALA A 27 0.12 -0.51 5.19
C ALA A 27 1.01 -1.20 4.17
N GLN A 28 1.16 -2.53 4.24
CA GLN A 28 2.11 -3.25 3.36
C GLN A 28 1.77 -3.08 1.87
N GLY A 29 0.48 -3.06 1.53
CA GLY A 29 0.01 -2.85 0.15
C GLY A 29 0.32 -1.46 -0.40
N HIS A 30 0.63 -0.48 0.47
CA HIS A 30 0.95 0.90 0.10
C HIS A 30 2.46 1.15 0.18
N MET A 31 3.08 0.75 1.29
CA MET A 31 4.51 0.90 1.52
C MET A 31 5.33 0.16 0.46
N LEU A 32 5.03 -1.11 0.20
CA LEU A 32 5.91 -1.92 -0.67
C LEU A 32 6.01 -1.34 -2.09
N PRO A 33 4.90 -1.03 -2.80
CA PRO A 33 4.99 -0.41 -4.11
C PRO A 33 5.70 0.95 -4.10
N LEU A 34 5.49 1.78 -3.07
CA LEU A 34 6.18 3.08 -3.01
C LEU A 34 7.69 2.91 -2.73
N LEU A 35 8.09 1.91 -1.95
CA LEU A 35 9.51 1.57 -1.75
C LEU A 35 10.15 1.01 -3.03
N ASP A 36 9.39 0.27 -3.85
CA ASP A 36 9.87 -0.14 -5.18
C ASP A 36 10.07 1.07 -6.10
N LEU A 37 9.17 2.05 -6.06
CA LEU A 37 9.37 3.32 -6.76
C LEU A 37 10.60 4.07 -6.23
N ALA A 38 10.80 4.09 -4.90
CA ALA A 38 11.99 4.69 -4.28
C ALA A 38 13.29 4.06 -4.81
N ALA A 39 13.34 2.73 -4.93
CA ALA A 39 14.48 2.02 -5.53
C ALA A 39 14.73 2.45 -6.98
N LEU A 40 13.68 2.61 -7.79
CA LEU A 40 13.80 3.05 -9.18
C LEU A 40 14.27 4.50 -9.33
N LEU A 41 13.88 5.37 -8.40
CA LEU A 41 14.35 6.75 -8.35
C LEU A 41 15.82 6.81 -7.91
N ALA A 42 16.19 6.07 -6.86
CA ALA A 42 17.57 5.98 -6.37
C ALA A 42 18.52 5.38 -7.43
N ALA A 43 18.09 4.33 -8.14
CA ALA A 43 18.85 3.72 -9.24
C ALA A 43 19.09 4.69 -10.41
N ARG A 44 18.31 5.77 -10.53
CA ARG A 44 18.48 6.83 -11.51
C ARG A 44 19.31 8.02 -10.99
N GLY A 45 19.91 7.89 -9.81
CA GLY A 45 20.78 8.89 -9.21
C GLY A 45 20.07 10.02 -8.48
N LEU A 46 18.76 9.92 -8.21
CA LEU A 46 18.06 10.92 -7.39
C LEU A 46 18.40 10.73 -5.91
N ALA A 47 18.57 11.83 -5.18
CA ALA A 47 18.59 11.78 -3.73
C ALA A 47 17.18 11.47 -3.23
N VAL A 48 17.07 10.49 -2.33
CA VAL A 48 15.78 9.97 -1.85
C VAL A 48 15.76 9.92 -0.33
N THR A 49 14.72 10.49 0.26
CA THR A 49 14.37 10.26 1.67
C THR A 49 13.00 9.63 1.78
N VAL A 50 12.88 8.55 2.54
CA VAL A 50 11.57 7.95 2.85
C VAL A 50 11.20 8.27 4.29
N ALA A 51 10.10 8.98 4.48
CA ALA A 51 9.59 9.35 5.80
C ALA A 51 8.55 8.33 6.28
N VAL A 52 8.84 7.68 7.41
CA VAL A 52 7.94 6.69 8.03
C VAL A 52 7.92 6.91 9.53
N THR A 53 6.90 6.35 10.20
CA THR A 53 6.91 6.31 11.66
C THR A 53 7.89 5.22 12.15
N SER A 54 8.40 5.37 13.37
CA SER A 54 9.43 4.48 13.93
C SER A 54 9.11 2.99 13.86
N GLY A 55 7.86 2.59 14.11
CA GLY A 55 7.39 1.21 14.03
C GLY A 55 7.42 0.62 12.61
N ASN A 56 7.57 1.45 11.58
CA ASN A 56 7.63 1.05 10.18
C ASN A 56 9.05 1.10 9.59
N ALA A 57 10.03 1.70 10.28
CA ALA A 57 11.39 1.89 9.76
C ALA A 57 12.08 0.58 9.35
N ALA A 58 11.85 -0.52 10.08
CA ALA A 58 12.43 -1.82 9.76
C ALA A 58 12.01 -2.36 8.37
N LEU A 59 10.86 -1.92 7.83
CA LEU A 59 10.41 -2.32 6.49
C LEU A 59 11.28 -1.75 5.36
N LEU A 60 12.07 -0.70 5.64
CA LEU A 60 12.95 -0.05 4.67
C LEU A 60 14.32 -0.72 4.59
N ALA A 61 14.66 -1.62 5.51
CA ALA A 61 15.98 -2.25 5.57
C ALA A 61 16.43 -2.92 4.25
N PRO A 62 15.56 -3.61 3.48
CA PRO A 62 15.95 -4.13 2.16
C PRO A 62 16.31 -3.02 1.16
N LEU A 63 15.56 -1.91 1.16
CA LEU A 63 15.79 -0.78 0.28
C LEU A 63 17.14 -0.11 0.59
N VAL A 64 17.39 0.20 1.86
CA VAL A 64 18.64 0.84 2.31
C VAL A 64 19.86 -0.05 2.05
N ARG A 65 19.72 -1.37 2.20
CA ARG A 65 20.79 -2.33 1.87
C ARG A 65 21.14 -2.31 0.38
N ALA A 66 20.14 -2.21 -0.48
CA ALA A 66 20.33 -2.14 -1.92
C ALA A 66 20.81 -0.76 -2.39
N PHE A 67 20.36 0.30 -1.72
CA PHE A 67 20.66 1.69 -2.03
C PHE A 67 21.06 2.44 -0.74
N PRO A 68 22.34 2.38 -0.34
CA PRO A 68 22.82 3.04 0.88
C PRO A 68 22.65 4.57 0.87
N SER A 69 22.49 5.18 -0.31
CA SER A 69 22.19 6.60 -0.48
C SER A 69 20.75 6.98 -0.14
N VAL A 70 19.84 6.02 0.01
CA VAL A 70 18.46 6.28 0.45
C VAL A 70 18.46 6.57 1.95
N ALA A 71 18.04 7.78 2.31
CA ALA A 71 17.88 8.18 3.70
C ALA A 71 16.52 7.73 4.26
N VAL A 72 16.51 7.37 5.54
CA VAL A 72 15.29 7.05 6.30
C VAL A 72 15.03 8.18 7.29
N LEU A 73 13.87 8.81 7.20
CA LEU A 73 13.38 9.73 8.20
C LEU A 73 12.37 9.01 9.10
N SER A 74 12.75 8.83 10.37
CA SER A 74 11.86 8.26 11.39
C SER A 74 11.11 9.38 12.11
N LEU A 75 9.79 9.40 11.94
CA LEU A 75 8.89 10.34 12.62
C LEU A 75 8.27 9.68 13.86
N PRO A 76 8.02 10.44 14.94
CA PRO A 76 7.23 9.93 16.05
C PRO A 76 5.79 9.65 15.59
N PHE A 77 5.23 8.52 15.99
CA PHE A 77 3.81 8.24 15.77
C PHE A 77 2.96 9.30 16.49
N PRO A 78 1.97 9.94 15.82
CA PRO A 78 1.24 11.03 16.42
C PRO A 78 0.34 10.51 17.56
N SER A 79 0.39 11.19 18.70
CA SER A 79 -0.65 11.04 19.72
C SER A 79 -1.96 11.58 19.15
N SER A 80 -3.06 10.83 19.32
CA SER A 80 -4.37 11.23 18.80
C SER A 80 -5.48 10.78 19.73
N PRO A 81 -6.47 11.65 20.05
CA PRO A 81 -7.64 11.26 20.83
C PRO A 81 -8.55 10.26 20.09
N LEU A 82 -8.37 10.11 18.77
CA LEU A 82 -9.11 9.17 17.94
C LEU A 82 -8.60 7.72 18.08
N LEU A 83 -7.43 7.53 18.71
CA LEU A 83 -6.77 6.24 18.84
C LEU A 83 -6.56 5.88 20.32
N PRO A 84 -6.83 4.63 20.73
CA PRO A 84 -6.47 4.15 22.06
C PRO A 84 -4.95 4.25 22.30
N PRO A 85 -4.52 4.50 23.55
CA PRO A 85 -3.11 4.40 23.92
C PRO A 85 -2.52 3.04 23.54
N GLY A 86 -1.29 3.04 23.00
CA GLY A 86 -0.63 1.80 22.57
C GLY A 86 -1.12 1.23 21.23
N SER A 87 -1.92 1.98 20.46
CA SER A 87 -2.29 1.61 19.09
C SER A 87 -1.05 1.37 18.23
N GLY A 88 -1.10 0.34 17.39
CA GLY A 88 -0.01 0.01 16.47
C GLY A 88 0.18 1.08 15.39
N GLU A 89 1.42 1.25 14.93
CA GLU A 89 1.78 2.24 13.91
C GLU A 89 1.56 1.75 12.46
N ASN A 90 1.07 0.53 12.29
CA ASN A 90 0.76 -0.06 11.00
C ASN A 90 -0.62 -0.70 11.02
N THR A 91 -1.35 -0.56 9.93
CA THR A 91 -2.70 -1.13 9.77
C THR A 91 -2.80 -2.64 10.02
N LYS A 92 -1.72 -3.42 9.82
CA LYS A 92 -1.74 -4.86 10.14
C LYS A 92 -1.88 -5.14 11.65
N ASP A 93 -1.49 -4.19 12.49
CA ASP A 93 -1.43 -4.26 13.96
C ASP A 93 -2.64 -3.56 14.60
N LEU A 94 -3.63 -3.18 13.79
CA LEU A 94 -4.82 -2.46 14.22
C LEU A 94 -6.10 -3.27 13.96
N PRO A 95 -7.07 -3.23 14.89
CA PRO A 95 -8.44 -3.64 14.62
C PRO A 95 -9.04 -2.88 13.42
N ARG A 96 -9.87 -3.57 12.62
CA ARG A 96 -10.49 -2.99 11.41
C ARG A 96 -11.25 -1.69 11.66
N HIS A 97 -11.93 -1.56 12.80
CA HIS A 97 -12.72 -0.37 13.13
C HIS A 97 -11.86 0.87 13.39
N LEU A 98 -10.56 0.70 13.72
CA LEU A 98 -9.64 1.82 13.92
C LEU A 98 -9.00 2.33 12.62
N PHE A 99 -9.23 1.67 11.48
CA PHE A 99 -8.61 2.05 10.20
C PHE A 99 -8.88 3.52 9.82
N ARG A 100 -10.13 3.96 9.97
CA ARG A 100 -10.56 5.33 9.64
C ARG A 100 -9.98 6.38 10.60
N PRO A 101 -10.15 6.24 11.94
CA PRO A 101 -9.43 7.04 12.92
C PRO A 101 -7.94 7.13 12.66
N PHE A 102 -7.28 5.99 12.42
CA PHE A 102 -5.85 5.92 12.17
C PHE A 102 -5.44 6.75 10.95
N MET A 103 -6.18 6.64 9.85
CA MET A 103 -5.93 7.42 8.64
C MET A 103 -6.02 8.94 8.91
N ALA A 104 -7.03 9.39 9.64
CA ALA A 104 -7.19 10.80 10.02
C ALA A 104 -6.06 11.29 10.95
N SER A 105 -5.69 10.48 11.95
CA SER A 105 -4.64 10.82 12.93
C SER A 105 -3.27 11.07 12.30
N LEU A 106 -2.95 10.38 11.18
CA LEU A 106 -1.65 10.54 10.50
C LEU A 106 -1.42 11.95 9.93
N ALA A 107 -2.46 12.77 9.74
CA ALA A 107 -2.30 14.15 9.27
C ALA A 107 -1.49 15.02 10.26
N ALA A 108 -1.44 14.64 11.55
CA ALA A 108 -0.61 15.30 12.55
C ALA A 108 0.91 15.18 12.27
N LEU A 109 1.33 14.24 11.41
CA LEU A 109 2.72 14.12 10.95
C LEU A 109 3.16 15.28 10.05
N ARG A 110 2.23 16.10 9.55
CA ARG A 110 2.52 17.28 8.73
C ARG A 110 3.50 18.23 9.41
N ALA A 111 3.24 18.59 10.67
CA ALA A 111 4.04 19.55 11.40
C ALA A 111 5.50 19.09 11.62
N PRO A 112 5.77 17.89 12.19
CA PRO A 112 7.15 17.43 12.36
C PRO A 112 7.87 17.19 11.02
N LEU A 113 7.16 16.72 9.99
CA LEU A 113 7.76 16.54 8.66
C LEU A 113 8.17 17.88 8.02
N LEU A 114 7.31 18.89 8.11
CA LEU A 114 7.61 20.23 7.61
C LEU A 114 8.79 20.87 8.35
N ALA A 115 8.82 20.75 9.68
CA ALA A 115 9.93 21.23 10.50
C ALA A 115 11.26 20.59 10.06
N TRP A 116 11.26 19.28 9.82
CA TRP A 116 12.42 18.58 9.29
C TRP A 116 12.83 19.10 7.90
N CYS A 117 11.89 19.27 6.96
CA CYS A 117 12.20 19.80 5.62
C CYS A 117 12.84 21.19 5.67
N ASN A 118 12.34 22.08 6.51
CA ASN A 118 12.89 23.42 6.70
C ASN A 118 14.32 23.36 7.26
N GLU A 119 14.57 22.47 8.20
CA GLU A 119 15.91 22.28 8.76
C GLU A 119 16.89 21.72 7.73
N GLN A 120 16.49 20.74 6.92
CA GLN A 120 17.32 20.26 5.82
C GLN A 120 17.64 21.37 4.80
N GLY A 121 16.69 22.25 4.52
CA GLY A 121 16.88 23.43 3.68
C GLY A 121 17.96 24.38 4.22
N ARG A 122 18.02 24.61 5.53
CA ARG A 122 19.07 25.43 6.17
C ARG A 122 20.46 24.82 6.02
N HIS A 123 20.54 23.49 5.94
CA HIS A 123 21.79 22.76 5.70
C HIS A 123 22.10 22.54 4.21
N GLY A 124 21.42 23.22 3.29
CA GLY A 124 21.66 23.09 1.84
C GLY A 124 21.15 21.79 1.21
N ARG A 125 20.39 20.96 1.95
CA ARG A 125 19.82 19.68 1.51
C ARG A 125 18.31 19.83 1.26
N ARG A 126 17.93 20.79 0.42
CA ARG A 126 16.52 21.14 0.21
C ARG A 126 15.78 20.03 -0.54
N VAL A 127 14.66 19.57 0.02
CA VAL A 127 13.67 18.74 -0.70
C VAL A 127 13.17 19.52 -1.92
N THR A 128 13.22 18.91 -3.10
CA THR A 128 12.79 19.54 -4.36
C THR A 128 11.47 18.99 -4.89
N ALA A 129 10.99 17.86 -4.37
CA ALA A 129 9.67 17.29 -4.68
C ALA A 129 9.17 16.40 -3.55
N VAL A 130 7.85 16.31 -3.41
CA VAL A 130 7.19 15.37 -2.48
C VAL A 130 6.38 14.36 -3.30
N VAL A 131 6.60 13.08 -3.06
CA VAL A 131 5.79 11.98 -3.61
C VAL A 131 5.12 11.29 -2.44
N SER A 132 3.80 11.23 -2.41
CA SER A 132 3.08 10.63 -1.28
C SER A 132 1.98 9.69 -1.72
N ASP A 133 1.67 8.72 -0.88
CA ASP A 133 0.53 7.84 -1.09
C ASP A 133 -0.78 8.65 -1.11
N PHE A 134 -1.75 8.24 -1.94
CA PHE A 134 -3.04 8.92 -2.03
C PHE A 134 -3.84 8.95 -0.72
N PHE A 135 -3.56 8.07 0.24
CA PHE A 135 -4.11 8.15 1.59
C PHE A 135 -3.44 9.20 2.49
N THR A 136 -2.34 9.81 2.05
CA THR A 136 -1.55 10.78 2.81
C THR A 136 -1.65 12.20 2.24
N GLY A 137 -2.77 12.56 1.61
CA GLY A 137 -2.94 13.86 0.94
C GLY A 137 -2.69 15.10 1.81
N TRP A 138 -2.62 14.97 3.14
CA TRP A 138 -2.12 16.00 4.06
C TRP A 138 -0.70 16.49 3.73
N THR A 139 0.08 15.73 2.97
CA THR A 139 1.41 16.14 2.48
C THR A 139 1.34 17.18 1.37
N GLN A 140 0.22 17.33 0.67
CA GLN A 140 0.09 18.31 -0.42
C GLN A 140 0.16 19.75 0.10
N PRO A 141 -0.57 20.14 1.17
CA PRO A 141 -0.41 21.46 1.78
C PRO A 141 1.01 21.71 2.31
N LEU A 142 1.73 20.67 2.75
CA LEU A 142 3.14 20.78 3.15
C LEU A 142 4.04 21.09 1.95
N ALA A 143 3.88 20.37 0.84
CA ALA A 143 4.64 20.63 -0.39
C ALA A 143 4.37 22.03 -0.95
N LYS A 144 3.11 22.49 -0.86
CA LYS A 144 2.72 23.86 -1.23
C LYS A 144 3.45 24.89 -0.38
N GLU A 145 3.53 24.69 0.94
CA GLU A 145 4.25 25.60 1.86
C GLU A 145 5.76 25.62 1.60
N LEU A 146 6.34 24.48 1.24
CA LEU A 146 7.76 24.39 0.82
C LEU A 146 8.02 25.00 -0.56
N GLY A 147 6.98 25.30 -1.35
CA GLY A 147 7.09 25.78 -2.72
C GLY A 147 7.68 24.74 -3.67
N VAL A 148 7.29 23.47 -3.52
CA VAL A 148 7.78 22.33 -4.33
C VAL A 148 6.63 21.54 -4.95
N PRO A 149 6.83 20.88 -6.10
CA PRO A 149 5.83 20.01 -6.69
C PRO A 149 5.47 18.85 -5.76
N HIS A 150 4.17 18.57 -5.70
CA HIS A 150 3.60 17.39 -5.06
C HIS A 150 3.12 16.40 -6.11
N VAL A 151 3.41 15.11 -5.92
CA VAL A 151 2.97 14.01 -6.78
C VAL A 151 2.23 13.00 -5.93
N THR A 152 0.98 12.70 -6.29
CA THR A 152 0.20 11.67 -5.61
C THR A 152 0.45 10.31 -6.26
N PHE A 153 0.86 9.34 -5.45
CA PHE A 153 1.09 7.95 -5.84
C PHE A 153 -0.08 7.05 -5.46
N SER A 154 -0.50 6.20 -6.40
CA SER A 154 -1.44 5.10 -6.18
C SER A 154 -0.70 3.76 -6.27
N PRO A 155 -0.67 2.94 -5.21
CA PRO A 155 -0.21 1.55 -5.30
C PRO A 155 -1.16 0.66 -6.11
N SER A 156 -2.36 1.16 -6.45
CA SER A 156 -3.41 0.49 -7.20
C SER A 156 -3.49 0.98 -8.66
N CYS A 157 -4.49 0.50 -9.39
CA CYS A 157 -4.76 0.84 -10.78
C CYS A 157 -5.28 2.29 -10.97
N ALA A 158 -5.22 2.79 -12.20
CA ALA A 158 -5.66 4.14 -12.54
C ALA A 158 -7.19 4.30 -12.49
N LEU A 159 -7.95 3.25 -12.82
CA LEU A 159 -9.40 3.24 -12.68
C LEU A 159 -9.84 3.48 -11.23
N HIS A 160 -9.26 2.75 -10.27
CA HIS A 160 -9.56 2.91 -8.85
C HIS A 160 -9.22 4.30 -8.35
N LEU A 161 -8.09 4.85 -8.80
CA LEU A 161 -7.65 6.20 -8.45
C LEU A 161 -8.68 7.24 -8.91
N ALA A 162 -9.14 7.18 -10.16
CA ALA A 162 -10.14 8.09 -10.72
C ALA A 162 -11.49 7.98 -9.98
N MET A 163 -12.03 6.77 -9.85
CA MET A 163 -13.30 6.53 -9.17
C MET A 163 -13.28 6.98 -7.70
N SER A 164 -12.18 6.72 -6.98
CA SER A 164 -12.09 7.11 -5.57
C SER A 164 -12.12 8.63 -5.42
N HIS A 165 -11.38 9.37 -6.26
CA HIS A 165 -11.41 10.84 -6.21
C HIS A 165 -12.76 11.41 -6.66
N ALA A 166 -13.41 10.79 -7.66
CA ALA A 166 -14.77 11.15 -8.07
C ALA A 166 -15.76 11.07 -6.89
N LEU A 167 -15.75 9.96 -6.14
CA LEU A 167 -16.60 9.77 -4.96
C LEU A 167 -16.38 10.85 -3.89
N TRP A 168 -15.13 11.18 -3.57
CA TRP A 168 -14.84 12.15 -2.51
C TRP A 168 -15.03 13.61 -2.94
N ARG A 169 -14.83 13.91 -4.24
CA ARG A 169 -15.07 15.23 -4.82
C ARG A 169 -16.56 15.54 -4.92
N SER A 170 -17.34 14.56 -5.37
CA SER A 170 -18.78 14.69 -5.58
C SER A 170 -19.50 13.44 -5.05
N PRO A 171 -19.69 13.32 -3.73
CA PRO A 171 -20.37 12.18 -3.14
C PRO A 171 -21.75 11.97 -3.76
N PRO A 172 -22.07 10.78 -4.31
CA PRO A 172 -23.40 10.49 -4.83
C PRO A 172 -24.46 10.58 -3.72
N THR A 173 -25.58 11.26 -4.02
CA THR A 173 -26.76 11.25 -3.16
C THR A 173 -27.46 9.91 -3.30
N ARG A 174 -27.59 9.16 -2.20
CA ARG A 174 -28.42 7.96 -2.17
C ARG A 174 -29.88 8.34 -2.31
N ARG A 175 -30.60 7.70 -3.23
CA ARG A 175 -32.05 7.86 -3.39
C ARG A 175 -32.80 6.98 -2.42
N ARG A 176 -32.28 5.78 -2.15
CA ARG A 176 -32.86 4.83 -1.21
C ARG A 176 -32.32 5.09 0.19
N ARG A 177 -33.20 4.97 1.19
CA ARG A 177 -32.78 5.04 2.58
C ARG A 177 -31.98 3.78 2.94
N PRO A 178 -31.04 3.83 3.89
CA PRO A 178 -30.24 2.67 4.27
C PRO A 178 -31.05 1.44 4.71
N GLU A 179 -32.28 1.62 5.19
CA GLU A 179 -33.16 0.55 5.64
C GLU A 179 -33.91 -0.16 4.49
N ASP A 180 -33.88 0.38 3.27
CA ASP A 180 -34.48 -0.25 2.09
C ASP A 180 -33.68 -1.52 1.72
N PRO A 181 -34.34 -2.68 1.54
CA PRO A 181 -33.67 -3.94 1.18
C PRO A 181 -32.80 -3.86 -0.07
N ASP A 182 -33.17 -2.99 -1.03
CA ASP A 182 -32.47 -2.81 -2.31
C ASP A 182 -31.49 -1.63 -2.27
N ALA A 183 -31.30 -0.97 -1.12
CA ALA A 183 -30.44 0.22 -1.01
C ALA A 183 -28.99 -0.06 -1.41
N ASP A 184 -28.52 -1.28 -1.17
CA ASP A 184 -27.18 -1.74 -1.49
C ASP A 184 -27.01 -2.17 -2.97
N ASP A 185 -28.12 -2.33 -3.70
CA ASP A 185 -28.22 -2.55 -5.14
C ASP A 185 -28.36 -1.25 -5.94
N GLU A 186 -28.53 -0.10 -5.27
CA GLU A 186 -28.63 1.19 -5.94
C GLU A 186 -27.39 1.48 -6.80
N ALA A 187 -27.63 1.77 -8.08
CA ALA A 187 -26.57 2.00 -9.05
C ALA A 187 -25.90 3.37 -8.84
N VAL A 188 -24.56 3.36 -8.83
CA VAL A 188 -23.71 4.54 -8.82
C VAL A 188 -22.91 4.59 -10.11
N THR A 189 -23.15 5.63 -10.90
CA THR A 189 -22.49 5.86 -12.20
C THR A 189 -21.36 6.87 -12.07
N PHE A 190 -20.28 6.63 -12.80
CA PHE A 190 -19.09 7.50 -12.85
C PHE A 190 -18.95 8.14 -14.23
N PRO A 191 -19.71 9.21 -14.54
CA PRO A 191 -19.81 9.73 -15.91
C PRO A 191 -18.51 10.35 -16.45
N GLU A 192 -17.63 10.82 -15.58
CA GLU A 192 -16.35 11.44 -15.94
C GLU A 192 -15.19 10.44 -16.04
N VAL A 193 -15.43 9.18 -15.63
CA VAL A 193 -14.48 8.09 -15.73
C VAL A 193 -14.63 7.44 -17.11
N PRO A 194 -13.53 7.17 -17.85
CA PRO A 194 -13.60 6.46 -19.14
C PRO A 194 -14.45 5.19 -19.08
N GLY A 195 -15.36 5.05 -20.04
CA GLY A 195 -16.33 3.95 -20.11
C GLY A 195 -17.60 4.14 -19.26
N SER A 196 -17.70 5.24 -18.52
CA SER A 196 -18.83 5.60 -17.66
C SER A 196 -19.34 4.42 -16.80
N PRO A 197 -18.46 3.74 -16.04
CA PRO A 197 -18.83 2.50 -15.39
C PRO A 197 -19.89 2.75 -14.31
N THR A 198 -20.72 1.73 -14.10
CA THR A 198 -21.79 1.73 -13.09
C THR A 198 -21.61 0.54 -12.18
N PHE A 199 -21.71 0.77 -10.87
CA PHE A 199 -21.60 -0.27 -9.86
C PHE A 199 -22.75 -0.15 -8.85
N PRO A 200 -23.26 -1.26 -8.30
CA PRO A 200 -24.16 -1.18 -7.16
C PRO A 200 -23.42 -0.61 -5.95
N TRP A 201 -24.15 0.07 -5.07
CA TRP A 201 -23.61 0.73 -3.88
C TRP A 201 -22.67 -0.19 -3.08
N ARG A 202 -23.06 -1.46 -2.85
CA ARG A 202 -22.24 -2.43 -2.10
C ARG A 202 -20.83 -2.68 -2.65
N HIS A 203 -20.60 -2.45 -3.95
CA HIS A 203 -19.29 -2.61 -4.58
C HIS A 203 -18.36 -1.41 -4.35
N LEU A 204 -18.90 -0.28 -3.87
CA LEU A 204 -18.06 0.86 -3.48
C LEU A 204 -17.21 0.51 -2.25
N SER A 205 -16.04 1.16 -2.17
CA SER A 205 -15.12 0.99 -1.05
C SER A 205 -15.82 1.21 0.28
N GLY A 206 -15.59 0.31 1.24
CA GLY A 206 -16.10 0.47 2.61
C GLY A 206 -15.66 1.78 3.26
N LEU A 207 -14.52 2.34 2.84
CA LEU A 207 -14.05 3.66 3.29
C LEU A 207 -15.04 4.78 2.91
N PHE A 208 -15.58 4.72 1.69
CA PHE A 208 -16.56 5.68 1.21
C PHE A 208 -17.97 5.36 1.72
N ARG A 209 -18.38 4.08 1.75
CA ARG A 209 -19.72 3.69 2.23
C ARG A 209 -19.98 4.07 3.69
N GLN A 210 -18.94 4.24 4.49
CA GLN A 210 -19.04 4.68 5.89
C GLN A 210 -18.91 6.21 6.05
N TYR A 211 -18.82 6.96 4.95
CA TYR A 211 -18.80 8.42 4.98
C TYR A 211 -20.10 8.96 5.57
N ALA A 212 -19.98 9.82 6.59
CA ALA A 212 -21.08 10.54 7.18
C ALA A 212 -20.79 12.05 7.09
N PRO A 213 -21.58 12.83 6.32
CA PRO A 213 -21.39 14.27 6.25
C PRO A 213 -21.43 14.93 7.62
N GLY A 214 -20.43 15.75 7.93
CA GLY A 214 -20.31 16.45 9.22
C GLY A 214 -19.65 15.65 10.35
N ASP A 215 -19.41 14.34 10.18
CA ASP A 215 -18.55 13.58 11.09
C ASP A 215 -17.08 13.95 10.89
N GLU A 216 -16.35 14.19 11.98
CA GLU A 216 -14.98 14.72 11.94
C GLU A 216 -14.02 13.79 11.18
N VAL A 217 -14.08 12.49 11.45
CA VAL A 217 -13.22 11.48 10.80
C VAL A 217 -13.58 11.35 9.32
N SER A 218 -14.88 11.39 9.01
CA SER A 218 -15.40 11.38 7.64
C SER A 218 -14.89 12.57 6.81
N GLU A 219 -14.99 13.79 7.33
CA GLU A 219 -14.52 14.99 6.63
C GLU A 219 -12.99 15.04 6.56
N ALA A 220 -12.28 14.59 7.60
CA ALA A 220 -10.83 14.48 7.56
C ALA A 220 -10.38 13.54 6.43
N ILE A 221 -10.99 12.36 6.31
CA ILE A 221 -10.68 11.41 5.22
C ILE A 221 -11.02 12.01 3.86
N ARG A 222 -12.20 12.61 3.70
CA ARG A 222 -12.60 13.28 2.46
C ARG A 222 -11.56 14.33 2.06
N GLN A 223 -11.11 15.14 3.02
CA GLN A 223 -10.12 16.19 2.78
C GLN A 223 -8.77 15.65 2.31
N LEU A 224 -8.33 14.47 2.76
CA LEU A 224 -7.12 13.81 2.26
C LEU A 224 -7.19 13.59 0.73
N PHE A 225 -8.33 13.13 0.22
CA PHE A 225 -8.52 12.96 -1.22
C PHE A 225 -8.66 14.28 -1.97
N LEU A 226 -9.33 15.27 -1.38
CA LEU A 226 -9.44 16.60 -2.00
C LEU A 226 -8.08 17.30 -2.13
N TRP A 227 -7.20 17.16 -1.13
CA TRP A 227 -5.86 17.72 -1.21
C TRP A 227 -5.02 17.11 -2.34
N ASN A 228 -5.18 15.82 -2.64
CA ASN A 228 -4.48 15.18 -3.76
C ASN A 228 -4.78 15.85 -5.11
N LEU A 229 -5.96 16.46 -5.29
CA LEU A 229 -6.32 17.17 -6.53
C LEU A 229 -5.44 18.40 -6.77
N GLY A 230 -4.79 18.91 -5.73
CA GLY A 230 -3.79 19.97 -5.81
C GLY A 230 -2.38 19.50 -6.23
N SER A 231 -2.19 18.22 -6.51
CA SER A 231 -0.92 17.67 -7.01
C SER A 231 -0.60 18.15 -8.42
N ALA A 232 0.70 18.18 -8.74
CA ALA A 232 1.19 18.48 -10.09
C ALA A 232 0.79 17.38 -11.09
N CYS A 233 0.87 16.12 -10.64
CA CYS A 233 0.42 14.94 -11.38
C CYS A 233 0.12 13.78 -10.44
N PHE A 234 -0.41 12.71 -11.03
CA PHE A 234 -0.63 11.43 -10.37
C PHE A 234 0.30 10.37 -10.96
N VAL A 235 0.69 9.39 -10.16
CA VAL A 235 1.47 8.22 -10.56
C VAL A 235 0.70 6.98 -10.12
N ALA A 236 0.47 6.03 -11.03
CA ALA A 236 -0.24 4.80 -10.74
C ALA A 236 0.64 3.57 -11.04
N ASN A 237 0.59 2.58 -10.16
CA ASN A 237 1.25 1.29 -10.34
C ASN A 237 0.47 0.41 -11.34
N THR A 238 0.47 0.84 -12.60
CA THR A 238 -0.18 0.19 -13.75
C THR A 238 0.66 0.38 -15.00
N PHE A 239 0.24 -0.18 -16.13
CA PHE A 239 0.92 -0.05 -17.42
C PHE A 239 -0.08 0.23 -18.56
N ALA A 240 0.40 0.88 -19.62
CA ALA A 240 -0.47 1.38 -20.69
C ALA A 240 -1.28 0.28 -21.39
N ALA A 241 -0.70 -0.92 -21.60
CA ALA A 241 -1.42 -2.02 -22.23
C ALA A 241 -2.62 -2.53 -21.41
N LEU A 242 -2.71 -2.20 -20.12
CA LEU A 242 -3.86 -2.53 -19.26
C LEU A 242 -4.88 -1.39 -19.15
N GLU A 243 -4.42 -0.14 -19.03
CA GLU A 243 -5.27 1.01 -18.66
C GLU A 243 -5.04 2.26 -19.52
N ALA A 244 -4.75 2.11 -20.81
CA ALA A 244 -4.46 3.21 -21.74
C ALA A 244 -5.47 4.38 -21.64
N ASP A 245 -6.76 4.09 -21.58
CA ASP A 245 -7.84 5.09 -21.52
C ASP A 245 -7.77 6.03 -20.31
N TYR A 246 -7.09 5.58 -19.24
CA TYR A 246 -6.94 6.31 -17.99
C TYR A 246 -5.61 7.07 -17.88
N VAL A 247 -4.58 6.68 -18.65
CA VAL A 247 -3.20 7.21 -18.50
C VAL A 247 -2.69 7.99 -19.70
N THR A 248 -3.36 7.90 -20.85
CA THR A 248 -2.99 8.61 -22.09
C THR A 248 -3.57 10.03 -22.18
N ARG A 249 -4.57 10.35 -21.35
CA ARG A 249 -5.22 11.66 -21.30
C ARG A 249 -5.40 12.14 -19.85
N PRO A 250 -5.45 13.45 -19.61
CA PRO A 250 -5.86 13.98 -18.32
C PRO A 250 -7.29 13.57 -17.96
N LEU A 251 -7.54 13.23 -16.69
CA LEU A 251 -8.84 12.77 -16.22
C LEU A 251 -9.57 13.90 -15.46
N PRO A 252 -10.83 14.24 -15.80
CA PRO A 252 -11.59 15.30 -15.11
C PRO A 252 -11.73 15.07 -13.59
N ASP A 253 -11.97 13.83 -13.16
CA ASP A 253 -12.06 13.44 -11.75
C ASP A 253 -10.76 13.63 -10.97
N LEU A 254 -9.63 13.74 -11.69
CA LEU A 254 -8.31 14.03 -11.13
C LEU A 254 -7.89 15.48 -11.44
N ALA A 255 -8.86 16.40 -11.48
CA ALA A 255 -8.65 17.82 -11.76
C ALA A 255 -7.90 18.07 -13.08
N SER A 256 -8.18 17.23 -14.09
CA SER A 256 -7.53 17.25 -15.40
C SER A 256 -6.00 17.22 -15.30
N LYS A 257 -5.47 16.51 -14.29
CA LYS A 257 -4.04 16.24 -14.14
C LYS A 257 -3.66 14.99 -14.90
N ARG A 258 -2.40 14.94 -15.35
CA ARG A 258 -1.82 13.76 -16.01
C ARG A 258 -1.60 12.63 -15.01
N VAL A 259 -1.87 11.41 -15.44
CA VAL A 259 -1.55 10.17 -14.72
C VAL A 259 -0.39 9.47 -15.41
N PHE A 260 0.68 9.16 -14.68
CA PHE A 260 1.81 8.39 -15.18
C PHE A 260 1.70 6.92 -14.75
N ALA A 261 1.71 6.02 -15.73
CA ALA A 261 1.79 4.59 -15.51
C ALA A 261 3.26 4.18 -15.29
N VAL A 262 3.60 3.63 -14.12
CA VAL A 262 4.98 3.24 -13.76
C VAL A 262 5.11 1.77 -13.36
N GLY A 263 4.03 1.01 -13.49
CA GLY A 263 3.96 -0.39 -13.11
C GLY A 263 4.34 -1.36 -14.24
N PRO A 264 4.39 -2.67 -13.93
CA PRO A 264 4.28 -3.23 -12.58
C PRO A 264 5.57 -3.01 -11.78
N LEU A 265 5.48 -2.23 -10.70
CA LEU A 265 6.64 -1.86 -9.88
C LEU A 265 7.27 -3.07 -9.18
N SER A 266 6.49 -4.14 -9.02
CA SER A 266 6.96 -5.38 -8.40
C SER A 266 8.13 -6.04 -9.09
N ASP A 267 8.26 -5.82 -10.39
CA ASP A 267 9.24 -6.50 -11.22
C ASP A 267 10.50 -5.64 -11.33
N ALA A 268 10.29 -4.33 -11.52
CA ALA A 268 11.33 -3.34 -11.63
C ALA A 268 12.06 -3.10 -10.29
N GLY A 269 11.31 -2.93 -9.18
CA GLY A 269 11.89 -2.81 -7.84
C GLY A 269 12.54 -4.10 -7.36
N GLY A 270 11.96 -5.25 -7.73
CA GLY A 270 12.54 -6.56 -7.49
C GLY A 270 13.89 -6.75 -8.19
N ALA A 271 14.02 -6.33 -9.45
CA ALA A 271 15.30 -6.35 -10.17
C ALA A 271 16.32 -5.38 -9.53
N ALA A 272 15.89 -4.15 -9.20
CA ALA A 272 16.73 -3.13 -8.58
C ALA A 272 17.27 -3.55 -7.20
N THR A 273 16.51 -4.34 -6.43
CA THR A 273 16.90 -4.83 -5.09
C THR A 273 17.45 -6.25 -5.10
N SER A 274 17.38 -6.96 -6.23
CA SER A 274 17.73 -8.40 -6.35
C SER A 274 19.19 -8.73 -6.05
N THR A 275 20.10 -7.76 -6.18
CA THR A 275 21.52 -7.91 -5.83
C THR A 275 21.76 -8.11 -4.33
N SER A 276 20.78 -7.78 -3.48
CA SER A 276 20.92 -7.81 -2.02
C SER A 276 20.15 -8.93 -1.31
N GLY A 277 19.45 -9.81 -2.04
CA GLY A 277 18.73 -10.95 -1.47
C GLY A 277 17.59 -10.60 -0.50
N GLY A 278 17.10 -9.35 -0.50
CA GLY A 278 16.17 -8.82 0.48
C GLY A 278 14.76 -9.43 0.45
N ASP A 279 14.22 -9.74 1.63
CA ASP A 279 12.85 -10.21 1.81
C ASP A 279 11.84 -9.05 1.69
N ARG A 280 11.02 -9.07 0.63
CA ARG A 280 9.98 -8.07 0.39
C ARG A 280 8.81 -8.26 1.36
N GLY A 281 8.54 -7.28 2.22
CA GLY A 281 7.42 -7.32 3.17
C GLY A 281 7.70 -8.00 4.52
N GLY A 282 8.96 -8.26 4.86
CA GLY A 282 9.38 -8.86 6.13
C GLY A 282 9.86 -10.32 6.00
N LYS A 283 10.29 -10.91 7.12
CA LYS A 283 10.83 -12.28 7.15
C LYS A 283 9.75 -13.30 6.75
N PRO A 284 9.99 -14.18 5.76
CA PRO A 284 9.02 -15.17 5.35
C PRO A 284 8.84 -16.23 6.45
N ALA A 285 7.61 -16.72 6.63
CA ALA A 285 7.31 -17.78 7.60
C ALA A 285 7.93 -19.13 7.23
N VAL A 286 8.18 -19.36 5.94
CA VAL A 286 8.84 -20.56 5.40
C VAL A 286 9.88 -20.12 4.38
N ALA A 287 11.06 -20.76 4.41
CA ALA A 287 12.11 -20.50 3.44
C ALA A 287 11.61 -20.71 2.00
N ALA A 288 11.83 -19.74 1.12
CA ALA A 288 11.35 -19.81 -0.26
C ALA A 288 11.86 -21.03 -1.02
N ALA A 289 13.09 -21.47 -0.73
CA ALA A 289 13.66 -22.70 -1.30
C ALA A 289 12.82 -23.95 -0.95
N ARG A 290 12.26 -24.02 0.26
CA ARG A 290 11.40 -25.14 0.66
C ARG A 290 10.06 -25.13 -0.08
N VAL A 291 9.48 -23.96 -0.29
CA VAL A 291 8.23 -23.82 -1.07
C VAL A 291 8.48 -24.17 -2.53
N ALA A 292 9.57 -23.68 -3.12
CA ALA A 292 9.96 -24.00 -4.49
C ALA A 292 10.20 -25.51 -4.68
N ALA A 293 11.00 -26.14 -3.81
CA ALA A 293 11.26 -27.58 -3.87
C ALA A 293 9.98 -28.43 -3.74
N TRP A 294 8.99 -27.97 -2.97
CA TRP A 294 7.68 -28.63 -2.92
C TRP A 294 6.92 -28.48 -4.24
N LEU A 295 6.93 -27.28 -4.83
CA LEU A 295 6.26 -26.98 -6.10
C LEU A 295 6.91 -27.68 -7.30
N ASP A 296 8.22 -27.96 -7.26
CA ASP A 296 8.96 -28.67 -8.31
C ASP A 296 8.45 -30.11 -8.53
N ALA A 297 7.76 -30.70 -7.56
CA ALA A 297 7.18 -32.03 -7.64
C ALA A 297 5.86 -32.10 -8.43
N PHE A 298 5.33 -30.97 -8.91
CA PHE A 298 4.03 -30.88 -9.56
C PHE A 298 4.14 -30.44 -11.03
N PRO A 299 3.25 -30.92 -11.92
CA PRO A 299 3.15 -30.42 -13.28
C PRO A 299 2.89 -28.92 -13.35
N ASP A 300 3.25 -28.32 -14.48
CA ASP A 300 2.94 -26.92 -14.78
C ASP A 300 1.42 -26.70 -14.70
N GLY A 301 1.02 -25.59 -14.07
CA GLY A 301 -0.38 -25.22 -13.95
C GLY A 301 -1.27 -26.25 -13.21
N SER A 302 -0.74 -26.93 -12.17
CA SER A 302 -1.50 -27.93 -11.40
C SER A 302 -1.71 -27.61 -9.92
N VAL A 303 -1.10 -26.52 -9.42
CA VAL A 303 -1.17 -26.10 -8.01
C VAL A 303 -1.97 -24.81 -7.86
N VAL A 304 -2.93 -24.82 -6.95
CA VAL A 304 -3.70 -23.63 -6.57
C VAL A 304 -2.97 -22.87 -5.45
N TYR A 305 -2.72 -21.58 -5.64
CA TYR A 305 -2.27 -20.71 -4.55
C TYR A 305 -3.46 -19.95 -3.97
N VAL A 306 -3.56 -19.89 -2.64
CA VAL A 306 -4.66 -19.19 -1.95
C VAL A 306 -4.09 -18.20 -0.94
N SER A 307 -4.46 -16.92 -1.06
CA SER A 307 -4.10 -15.89 -0.09
C SER A 307 -5.11 -14.74 -0.03
N PHE A 308 -5.52 -14.38 1.19
CA PHE A 308 -6.48 -13.29 1.44
C PHE A 308 -5.79 -11.97 1.85
N GLY A 309 -4.57 -11.76 1.36
CA GLY A 309 -3.83 -10.54 1.58
C GLY A 309 -3.07 -10.49 2.91
N THR A 310 -2.62 -9.29 3.31
CA THR A 310 -1.83 -9.09 4.55
C THR A 310 -2.67 -8.63 5.71
N GLN A 311 -3.87 -8.08 5.47
CA GLN A 311 -4.69 -7.41 6.47
C GLN A 311 -5.85 -8.27 6.99
N GLN A 312 -6.43 -9.14 6.17
CA GLN A 312 -7.61 -9.91 6.57
C GLN A 312 -7.21 -11.27 7.14
N ALA A 313 -7.60 -11.54 8.39
CA ALA A 313 -7.72 -12.91 8.90
C ALA A 313 -9.16 -13.39 8.66
N LEU A 314 -9.31 -14.62 8.15
CA LEU A 314 -10.63 -15.23 7.96
C LEU A 314 -11.26 -15.56 9.31
N SER A 315 -12.58 -15.45 9.40
CA SER A 315 -13.32 -16.01 10.55
C SER A 315 -13.19 -17.54 10.57
N ALA A 316 -13.45 -18.16 11.73
CA ALA A 316 -13.41 -19.63 11.84
C ALA A 316 -14.34 -20.31 10.82
N ALA A 317 -15.56 -19.76 10.63
CA ALA A 317 -16.51 -20.27 9.63
C ALA A 317 -15.97 -20.14 8.21
N GLN A 318 -15.41 -18.98 7.85
CA GLN A 318 -14.82 -18.77 6.51
C GLN A 318 -13.61 -19.67 6.27
N ALA A 319 -12.72 -19.81 7.26
CA ALA A 319 -11.56 -20.69 7.18
C ALA A 319 -11.97 -22.16 7.04
N ALA A 320 -13.03 -22.58 7.74
CA ALA A 320 -13.62 -23.91 7.59
C ALA A 320 -14.18 -24.13 6.18
N SER A 321 -14.91 -23.17 5.61
CA SER A 321 -15.40 -23.27 4.23
C SER A 321 -14.27 -23.35 3.19
N VAL A 322 -13.19 -22.56 3.36
CA VAL A 322 -12.02 -22.62 2.47
C VAL A 322 -11.34 -23.99 2.59
N ALA A 323 -11.10 -24.47 3.80
CA ALA A 323 -10.50 -25.78 4.04
C ALA A 323 -11.33 -26.93 3.42
N ASP A 324 -12.64 -26.88 3.61
CA ASP A 324 -13.60 -27.86 3.08
C ASP A 324 -13.64 -27.84 1.54
N ALA A 325 -13.64 -26.66 0.92
CA ALA A 325 -13.53 -26.52 -0.53
C ALA A 325 -12.22 -27.07 -1.09
N LEU A 326 -11.08 -26.77 -0.46
CA LEU A 326 -9.76 -27.28 -0.85
C LEU A 326 -9.65 -28.79 -0.67
N ALA A 327 -10.28 -29.36 0.35
CA ALA A 327 -10.30 -30.81 0.55
C ALA A 327 -11.11 -31.52 -0.55
N ARG A 328 -12.24 -30.93 -0.99
CA ARG A 328 -13.09 -31.51 -2.04
C ARG A 328 -12.55 -31.32 -3.45
N SER A 329 -11.76 -30.27 -3.71
CA SER A 329 -11.29 -29.97 -5.06
C SER A 329 -10.32 -31.00 -5.63
N SER A 330 -9.70 -31.83 -4.78
CA SER A 330 -8.62 -32.77 -5.11
C SER A 330 -7.37 -32.15 -5.74
N ALA A 331 -7.33 -30.83 -5.93
CA ALA A 331 -6.20 -30.10 -6.48
C ALA A 331 -5.10 -29.95 -5.43
N ALA A 332 -3.84 -30.02 -5.85
CA ALA A 332 -2.73 -29.64 -4.99
C ALA A 332 -2.80 -28.14 -4.68
N PHE A 333 -2.50 -27.74 -3.44
CA PHE A 333 -2.60 -26.32 -3.07
C PHE A 333 -1.54 -25.84 -2.08
N VAL A 334 -1.24 -24.54 -2.19
CA VAL A 334 -0.51 -23.75 -1.20
C VAL A 334 -1.46 -22.73 -0.60
N TRP A 335 -1.77 -22.85 0.69
CA TRP A 335 -2.58 -21.86 1.41
C TRP A 335 -1.72 -21.01 2.33
N ALA A 336 -1.57 -19.74 2.00
CA ALA A 336 -0.90 -18.75 2.83
C ALA A 336 -1.88 -18.14 3.84
N ALA A 337 -2.01 -18.78 5.00
CA ALA A 337 -2.93 -18.39 6.06
C ALA A 337 -2.31 -17.30 6.97
N ARG A 338 -3.04 -16.20 7.14
CA ARG A 338 -2.62 -15.10 8.03
C ARG A 338 -2.58 -15.58 9.48
N ALA A 339 -1.63 -15.07 10.27
CA ALA A 339 -1.69 -15.15 11.73
C ALA A 339 -3.09 -14.72 12.25
N GLY A 340 -3.68 -15.53 13.11
CA GLY A 340 -5.04 -15.35 13.63
C GLY A 340 -6.14 -16.08 12.84
N THR A 341 -5.85 -16.64 11.66
CA THR A 341 -6.79 -17.56 10.98
C THR A 341 -6.73 -18.93 11.64
N VAL A 342 -7.88 -19.40 12.16
CA VAL A 342 -8.02 -20.73 12.77
C VAL A 342 -8.28 -21.74 11.66
N VAL A 343 -7.21 -22.42 11.22
CA VAL A 343 -7.31 -23.55 10.29
C VAL A 343 -7.95 -24.74 11.03
N PRO A 344 -8.97 -25.42 10.49
CA PRO A 344 -9.67 -26.50 11.17
C PRO A 344 -8.77 -27.65 11.62
N ASP A 345 -9.10 -28.25 12.76
CA ASP A 345 -8.38 -29.40 13.30
C ASP A 345 -8.40 -30.59 12.33
N GLY A 346 -7.28 -31.30 12.22
CA GLY A 346 -7.12 -32.42 11.30
C GLY A 346 -7.05 -32.03 9.82
N PHE A 347 -7.16 -30.74 9.46
CA PHE A 347 -7.00 -30.30 8.07
C PHE A 347 -5.58 -30.56 7.54
N GLU A 348 -4.56 -30.47 8.40
CA GLU A 348 -3.16 -30.71 8.01
C GLU A 348 -2.74 -32.19 8.09
N ALA A 349 -3.57 -33.07 8.66
CA ALA A 349 -3.27 -34.51 8.75
C ALA A 349 -3.08 -35.14 7.36
N PRO A 350 -2.22 -36.14 7.16
CA PRO A 350 -1.99 -36.74 5.84
C PRO A 350 -3.33 -37.16 5.20
N ARG A 351 -3.67 -36.54 4.07
CA ARG A 351 -4.85 -36.88 3.25
C ARG A 351 -4.35 -37.21 1.84
N SER A 352 -5.22 -37.74 0.98
CA SER A 352 -4.93 -38.07 -0.42
C SER A 352 -4.50 -36.86 -1.27
N VAL A 353 -4.75 -35.63 -0.81
CA VAL A 353 -4.42 -34.39 -1.52
C VAL A 353 -3.14 -33.78 -0.96
N ALA A 354 -2.18 -33.51 -1.86
CA ALA A 354 -0.95 -32.84 -1.49
C ALA A 354 -1.20 -31.37 -1.15
N LYS A 355 -0.68 -30.92 -0.01
CA LYS A 355 -0.96 -29.60 0.55
C LYS A 355 0.24 -28.99 1.24
N LEU A 356 0.31 -27.67 1.20
CA LEU A 356 1.23 -26.86 1.98
C LEU A 356 0.49 -25.69 2.63
N VAL A 357 0.38 -25.68 3.96
CA VAL A 357 -0.19 -24.56 4.71
C VAL A 357 0.96 -23.73 5.29
N ILE A 358 1.01 -22.45 4.93
CA ILE A 358 2.01 -21.50 5.42
C ILE A 358 1.33 -20.62 6.47
N ARG A 359 1.67 -20.82 7.74
CA ARG A 359 1.12 -20.06 8.86
C ARG A 359 1.93 -18.81 9.13
N GLY A 360 1.25 -17.71 9.44
CA GLY A 360 1.90 -16.51 10.00
C GLY A 360 2.56 -15.60 8.97
N GLY A 361 2.36 -15.83 7.67
CA GLY A 361 2.90 -14.95 6.65
C GLY A 361 2.68 -15.44 5.23
N ARG A 362 3.13 -14.64 4.26
CA ARG A 362 3.11 -15.01 2.85
C ARG A 362 4.38 -15.78 2.48
N PRO A 363 4.32 -16.78 1.58
CA PRO A 363 5.53 -17.22 0.87
C PRO A 363 6.10 -16.05 0.05
N ARG A 364 7.41 -16.09 -0.26
CA ARG A 364 8.01 -15.05 -1.13
C ARG A 364 7.23 -14.95 -2.44
N TRP A 365 7.07 -13.72 -2.97
CA TRP A 365 6.50 -13.42 -4.30
C TRP A 365 7.03 -14.31 -5.43
N ARG A 366 8.27 -14.80 -5.33
CA ARG A 366 8.85 -15.73 -6.31
C ARG A 366 8.11 -17.08 -6.38
N SER A 367 7.48 -17.51 -5.28
CA SER A 367 6.76 -18.79 -5.21
C SER A 367 5.45 -18.76 -6.01
N SER A 368 4.84 -17.59 -6.20
CA SER A 368 3.64 -17.45 -7.03
C SER A 368 3.93 -17.30 -8.51
N ARG A 369 5.20 -17.12 -8.90
CA ARG A 369 5.66 -17.18 -10.30
C ARG A 369 6.19 -18.55 -10.69
N HIS A 370 6.06 -19.54 -9.80
CA HIS A 370 6.47 -20.91 -10.09
C HIS A 370 5.55 -21.50 -11.15
N ARG A 371 6.12 -22.18 -12.16
CA ARG A 371 5.38 -22.78 -13.29
C ARG A 371 4.23 -23.71 -12.90
N ALA A 372 4.36 -24.37 -11.75
CA ALA A 372 3.32 -25.25 -11.21
C ALA A 372 2.07 -24.49 -10.73
N VAL A 373 2.16 -23.19 -10.44
CA VAL A 373 1.06 -22.39 -9.87
C VAL A 373 0.22 -21.77 -10.98
N VAL A 374 -1.11 -21.95 -10.91
CA VAL A 374 -2.05 -21.54 -11.98
C VAL A 374 -2.93 -20.36 -11.58
N TRP A 375 -3.29 -20.26 -10.30
CA TRP A 375 -4.32 -19.34 -9.82
C TRP A 375 -3.91 -18.72 -8.47
N PHE A 376 -4.44 -17.51 -8.21
CA PHE A 376 -4.15 -16.67 -7.06
C PHE A 376 -5.42 -16.28 -6.31
#